data_AF-D9PFC1-F1
#
_entry.id   AF-D9PFC1-F1
#
_cell.length_a   1.000
_cell.length_b   1.000
_cell.length_c   1.000
_cell.angle_alpha   90.00
_cell.angle_beta   90.00
_cell.angle_gamma   90.00
#
_symmetry.space_group_name_H-M   'P 1'
#
loop_
_entity.id
_entity.type
_entity.pdbx_description
1 polymer ?
#
loop_
_entity_poly.entity_id
_entity_poly.type
_entity_poly.pdbx_seq_one_letter_code
_entity_poly.pdbx_strand_id
1 'polypeptide(L)'
;MTLIGKPALPAANYKELTTWIKQNRGRINLGNAGIGAASHLCGLMLQNALKVEMTTVPYKGTGPAMTDLIGGQIDLLCDQTTNTSGQIEAKKVKAYAVTTARRLTTPALKDLPTLQESGLKGLKSPSGTACMPPGARRPTWWPDSMPR
;
A
#
# COMPACT_ATOMS: atom_id res chain seq x y z
N MET A 1 -2.61 2.35 4.57
CA MET A 1 -1.76 1.34 3.88
C MET A 1 -0.38 1.95 3.69
N THR A 2 0.62 1.11 3.46
CA THR A 2 2.01 1.49 3.19
C THR A 2 2.37 1.05 1.77
N LEU A 3 3.11 1.90 1.06
CA LEU A 3 3.77 1.53 -0.18
C LEU A 3 5.21 1.12 0.16
N ILE A 4 5.51 -0.15 -0.09
CA ILE A 4 6.82 -0.74 0.18
C ILE A 4 7.41 -1.35 -1.09
N GLY A 5 8.72 -1.54 -1.09
CA GLY A 5 9.46 -2.16 -2.18
C GLY A 5 10.57 -3.07 -1.70
N LYS A 6 11.10 -3.87 -2.62
CA LYS A 6 12.18 -4.81 -2.36
C LYS A 6 13.43 -4.11 -1.77
N PRO A 7 14.24 -4.79 -0.95
CA PRO A 7 15.44 -4.21 -0.33
C PRO A 7 16.43 -3.60 -1.31
N ALA A 8 16.63 -4.28 -2.45
CA ALA A 8 17.61 -3.92 -3.47
C ALA A 8 17.11 -2.81 -4.42
N LEU A 9 15.91 -2.25 -4.22
CA LEU A 9 15.38 -1.21 -5.09
C LEU A 9 16.24 0.06 -4.95
N PRO A 10 16.68 0.72 -6.04
CA PRO A 10 17.66 1.81 -5.96
C PRO A 10 17.10 3.08 -5.31
N ALA A 11 15.79 3.30 -5.37
CA ALA A 11 15.15 4.44 -4.73
C ALA A 11 15.30 4.40 -3.19
N ALA A 12 15.60 5.55 -2.60
CA ALA A 12 15.68 5.74 -1.16
C ALA A 12 14.42 6.42 -0.57
N ASN A 13 13.66 7.13 -1.39
CA ASN A 13 12.49 7.90 -0.98
C ASN A 13 11.40 7.89 -2.06
N TYR A 14 10.22 8.41 -1.74
CA TYR A 14 9.08 8.41 -2.66
C TYR A 14 9.36 9.15 -3.99
N LYS A 15 10.07 10.28 -3.94
CA LYS A 15 10.40 11.05 -5.15
C LYS A 15 11.26 10.23 -6.11
N GLU A 16 12.29 9.58 -5.59
CA GLU A 16 13.14 8.67 -6.37
C GLU A 16 12.35 7.44 -6.84
N LEU A 17 11.45 6.90 -6.01
CA LEU A 17 10.60 5.78 -6.42
C LEU A 17 9.75 6.16 -7.63
N THR A 18 9.07 7.31 -7.62
CA THR A 18 8.25 7.73 -8.77
C THR A 18 9.08 7.94 -10.03
N THR A 19 10.33 8.41 -9.89
CA THR A 19 11.27 8.54 -11.00
C THR A 19 11.66 7.16 -11.55
N TRP A 20 12.03 6.23 -10.66
CA TRP A 20 12.36 4.86 -11.01
C TRP A 20 11.18 4.14 -11.68
N ILE A 21 9.96 4.30 -11.16
CA ILE A 21 8.74 3.74 -11.73
C ILE A 21 8.54 4.25 -13.17
N LYS A 22 8.72 5.56 -13.40
CA LYS A 22 8.57 6.15 -14.73
C LYS A 22 9.63 5.68 -15.72
N GLN A 23 10.85 5.38 -15.25
CA GLN A 23 11.94 4.85 -16.08
C GLN A 23 11.78 3.36 -16.40
N ASN A 24 11.08 2.61 -15.55
CA ASN A 24 10.95 1.14 -15.66
C ASN A 24 9.51 0.70 -16.03
N ARG A 25 8.73 1.57 -16.70
CA ARG A 25 7.34 1.27 -17.10
C ARG A 25 7.26 -0.07 -17.83
N GLY A 26 6.24 -0.88 -17.50
CA GLY A 26 6.02 -2.21 -18.08
C GLY A 26 6.96 -3.32 -17.59
N ARG A 27 7.94 -3.02 -16.72
CA ARG A 27 8.89 -4.01 -16.15
C ARG A 27 8.78 -4.17 -14.64
N ILE A 28 7.78 -3.54 -14.03
CA ILE A 28 7.61 -3.49 -12.58
C ILE A 28 6.56 -4.51 -12.17
N ASN A 29 6.94 -5.41 -11.28
CA ASN A 29 6.04 -6.39 -10.69
C ASN A 29 5.44 -5.83 -9.39
N LEU A 30 4.12 -5.67 -9.37
CA LEU A 30 3.35 -5.18 -8.24
C LEU A 30 2.56 -6.33 -7.62
N GLY A 31 3.05 -6.83 -6.49
CA GLY A 31 2.37 -7.88 -5.74
C GLY A 31 1.07 -7.38 -5.08
N ASN A 32 0.14 -8.30 -4.88
CA ASN A 32 -1.05 -8.07 -4.07
C ASN A 32 -1.47 -9.35 -3.31
N ALA A 33 -2.22 -9.18 -2.24
CA ALA A 33 -2.68 -10.27 -1.38
C ALA A 33 -3.83 -11.12 -1.99
N GLY A 34 -4.20 -10.88 -3.24
CA GLY A 34 -5.28 -11.57 -3.94
C GLY A 34 -6.14 -10.59 -4.74
N ILE A 35 -6.74 -11.10 -5.83
CA ILE A 35 -7.64 -10.30 -6.66
C ILE A 35 -8.83 -9.81 -5.81
N GLY A 36 -9.05 -8.51 -5.83
CA GLY A 36 -10.12 -7.85 -5.07
C GLY A 36 -9.74 -7.51 -3.62
N ALA A 37 -8.57 -7.94 -3.14
CA ALA A 37 -8.08 -7.52 -1.83
C ALA A 37 -7.79 -6.02 -1.78
N ALA A 38 -7.76 -5.45 -0.57
CA ALA A 38 -7.42 -4.03 -0.37
C ALA A 38 -6.06 -3.67 -1.03
N SER A 39 -5.07 -4.57 -0.96
CA SER A 39 -3.76 -4.39 -1.60
C SER A 39 -3.82 -4.37 -3.12
N HIS A 40 -4.70 -5.18 -3.73
CA HIS A 40 -4.95 -5.14 -5.17
C HIS A 40 -5.52 -3.78 -5.58
N LEU A 41 -6.55 -3.31 -4.88
CA LEU A 41 -7.15 -2.00 -5.15
C LEU A 41 -6.13 -0.86 -4.94
N CYS A 42 -5.33 -0.90 -3.86
CA CYS A 42 -4.29 0.11 -3.65
C CYS A 42 -3.29 0.14 -4.82
N GLY A 43 -2.88 -1.03 -5.31
CA GLY A 43 -1.98 -1.12 -6.45
C GLY A 43 -2.56 -0.51 -7.72
N LEU A 44 -3.83 -0.79 -8.03
CA LEU A 44 -4.52 -0.19 -9.18
C LEU A 44 -4.68 1.33 -9.04
N MET A 45 -5.00 1.81 -7.83
CA MET A 45 -5.07 3.24 -7.55
C MET A 45 -3.71 3.92 -7.73
N LEU A 46 -2.61 3.29 -7.30
CA LEU A 46 -1.25 3.78 -7.51
C LEU A 46 -0.91 3.88 -9.00
N GLN A 47 -1.21 2.84 -9.78
CA GLN A 47 -1.03 2.83 -11.24
C GLN A 47 -1.81 3.97 -11.92
N ASN A 48 -3.10 4.11 -11.60
CA ASN A 48 -3.93 5.17 -12.15
C ASN A 48 -3.42 6.56 -11.76
N ALA A 49 -2.98 6.74 -10.52
CA ALA A 49 -2.50 8.02 -10.03
C ALA A 49 -1.15 8.42 -10.65
N LEU A 50 -0.26 7.45 -10.88
CA LEU A 50 1.03 7.69 -11.53
C LEU A 50 0.97 7.65 -13.07
N LYS A 51 -0.17 7.24 -13.64
CA LYS A 51 -0.37 7.03 -15.08
C LYS A 51 0.69 6.08 -15.66
N VAL A 52 0.88 4.96 -14.98
CA VAL A 52 1.81 3.89 -15.35
C VAL A 52 1.14 2.53 -15.20
N GLU A 53 1.45 1.63 -16.12
CA GLU A 53 1.04 0.23 -16.02
C GLU A 53 2.19 -0.60 -15.44
N MET A 54 1.84 -1.45 -14.48
CA MET A 54 2.70 -2.37 -13.77
C MET A 54 2.07 -3.76 -13.80
N THR A 55 2.88 -4.80 -13.87
CA THR A 55 2.41 -6.19 -13.88
C THR A 55 1.89 -6.55 -12.50
N THR A 56 0.58 -6.74 -12.36
CA THR A 56 -0.03 -7.13 -11.09
C THR A 56 0.13 -8.63 -10.86
N VAL A 57 0.77 -9.02 -9.75
CA VAL A 57 1.00 -10.44 -9.40
C VAL A 57 0.13 -10.79 -8.18
N PRO A 58 -0.92 -11.62 -8.34
CA PRO A 58 -1.79 -12.00 -7.24
C PRO A 58 -1.17 -13.14 -6.40
N TYR A 59 -1.26 -13.01 -5.07
CA TYR A 59 -0.87 -14.03 -4.11
C TYR A 59 -2.08 -14.49 -3.27
N LYS A 60 -1.90 -15.59 -2.53
CA LYS A 60 -2.88 -16.10 -1.54
C LYS A 60 -2.69 -15.42 -0.18
N GLY A 61 -2.75 -14.09 -0.14
CA GLY A 61 -2.52 -13.28 1.06
C GLY A 61 -1.19 -12.51 1.07
N THR A 62 -1.02 -11.64 2.07
CA THR A 62 0.16 -10.77 2.19
C THR A 62 1.44 -11.55 2.53
N GLY A 63 1.36 -12.65 3.28
CA GLY A 63 2.53 -13.41 3.72
C GLY A 63 3.41 -13.88 2.55
N PRO A 64 2.86 -14.66 1.60
CA PRO A 64 3.60 -15.08 0.40
C PRO A 64 4.12 -13.89 -0.44
N ALA A 65 3.31 -12.86 -0.64
CA ALA A 65 3.72 -11.65 -1.38
C ALA A 65 4.91 -10.94 -0.70
N MET A 66 4.90 -10.85 0.64
CA MET A 66 5.97 -10.23 1.42
C MET A 66 7.27 -11.02 1.32
N THR A 67 7.21 -12.36 1.37
CA THR A 67 8.39 -13.20 1.19
C THR A 67 9.03 -12.96 -0.18
N ASP A 68 8.22 -12.91 -1.23
CA ASP A 68 8.69 -12.65 -2.60
C ASP A 68 9.22 -11.23 -2.80
N LEU A 69 8.64 -10.25 -2.09
CA LEU A 69 9.16 -8.88 -2.07
C LEU A 69 10.54 -8.81 -1.43
N ILE A 70 10.73 -9.46 -0.28
CA ILE A 70 12.02 -9.53 0.41
C ILE A 70 13.05 -10.27 -0.46
N GLY A 71 12.62 -11.35 -1.11
CA GLY A 71 13.43 -12.13 -2.05
C GLY A 71 13.68 -11.45 -3.41
N GLY A 72 13.01 -10.32 -3.69
CA GLY A 72 13.18 -9.54 -4.91
C GLY A 72 12.49 -10.09 -6.16
N GLN A 73 11.57 -11.05 -6.01
CA GLN A 73 10.74 -11.60 -7.10
C GLN A 73 9.69 -10.60 -7.58
N ILE A 74 9.16 -9.80 -6.65
CA ILE A 74 8.32 -8.64 -6.94
C ILE A 74 9.02 -7.35 -6.50
N ASP A 75 8.68 -6.24 -7.14
CA ASP A 75 9.35 -4.96 -6.91
C ASP A 75 8.67 -4.14 -5.83
N LEU A 76 7.33 -4.11 -5.88
CA LEU A 76 6.50 -3.26 -5.05
C LEU A 76 5.32 -4.03 -4.47
N LEU A 77 4.86 -3.58 -3.31
CA LEU A 77 3.63 -4.02 -2.65
C LEU A 77 2.99 -2.81 -1.99
N CYS A 78 1.69 -2.62 -2.20
CA CYS A 78 0.91 -1.71 -1.36
C CYS A 78 -0.02 -2.53 -0.48
N ASP A 79 0.13 -2.46 0.85
CA ASP A 79 -0.68 -3.26 1.76
C ASP A 79 -1.02 -2.56 3.07
N GLN A 80 -1.87 -3.18 3.87
CA GLN A 80 -2.27 -2.70 5.18
C GLN A 80 -1.05 -2.54 6.10
N THR A 81 -1.02 -1.45 6.85
CA THR A 81 0.09 -1.13 7.74
C THR A 81 0.33 -2.22 8.77
N THR A 82 -0.75 -2.86 9.25
CA THR A 82 -0.71 -4.00 10.18
C THR A 82 0.09 -5.20 9.66
N ASN A 83 0.15 -5.38 8.33
CA ASN A 83 0.86 -6.51 7.72
C ASN A 83 2.31 -6.16 7.34
N THR A 84 2.68 -4.88 7.38
CA THR A 84 3.94 -4.37 6.83
C THR A 84 4.85 -3.74 7.87
N SER A 85 4.30 -3.19 8.96
CA SER A 85 5.06 -2.45 9.98
C SER A 85 6.24 -3.23 10.54
N GLY A 86 6.06 -4.51 10.90
CA GLY A 86 7.13 -5.34 11.44
C GLY A 86 8.30 -5.54 10.48
N GLN A 87 8.04 -5.70 9.17
CA GLN A 87 9.10 -5.84 8.17
C GLN A 87 9.80 -4.51 7.89
N ILE A 88 9.07 -3.39 7.97
CA ILE A 88 9.63 -2.04 7.85
C ILE A 88 10.54 -1.73 9.05
N GLU A 89 10.08 -2.03 10.27
CA GLU A 89 10.84 -1.90 11.52
C GLU A 89 12.13 -2.74 11.50
N ALA A 90 12.02 -3.97 11.01
CA ALA A 90 13.16 -4.87 10.84
C ALA A 90 14.07 -4.49 9.65
N LYS A 91 13.76 -3.41 8.91
CA LYS A 91 14.48 -2.95 7.70
C LYS A 91 14.63 -4.04 6.63
N LYS A 92 13.69 -4.98 6.58
CA LYS A 92 13.64 -6.07 5.59
C LYS A 92 13.00 -5.65 4.28
N VAL A 93 12.39 -4.47 4.24
CA VAL A 93 11.79 -3.85 3.05
C VAL A 93 12.03 -2.34 3.10
N LYS A 94 11.94 -1.67 1.96
CA LYS A 94 11.97 -0.20 1.88
C LYS A 94 10.56 0.35 1.89
N ALA A 95 10.27 1.29 2.79
CA ALA A 95 8.98 1.99 2.82
C ALA A 95 9.11 3.37 2.19
N TYR A 96 8.13 3.74 1.36
CA TYR A 96 8.20 4.97 0.57
C TYR A 96 7.12 5.97 0.93
N ALA A 97 5.91 5.50 1.23
CA ALA A 97 4.80 6.38 1.57
C ALA A 97 3.68 5.65 2.32
N VAL A 98 2.78 6.43 2.91
CA VAL A 98 1.53 5.95 3.51
C VAL A 98 0.32 6.49 2.75
N THR A 99 -0.74 5.70 2.65
CA THR A 99 -2.01 6.09 1.99
C THR A 99 -3.00 6.76 2.95
N THR A 100 -2.57 7.08 4.18
CA THR A 100 -3.40 7.81 5.15
C THR A 100 -3.42 9.30 4.82
N ALA A 101 -4.47 10.00 5.25
CA ALA A 101 -4.60 11.45 5.03
C ALA A 101 -3.59 12.27 5.86
N ARG A 102 -3.08 11.69 6.94
CA ARG A 102 -2.03 12.26 7.80
C ARG A 102 -0.93 11.23 7.96
N ARG A 103 0.29 11.70 8.24
CA ARG A 103 1.42 10.84 8.59
C ARG A 103 1.06 9.99 9.80
N LEU A 104 1.59 8.77 9.83
CA LEU A 104 1.37 7.87 10.96
C LEU A 104 2.26 8.30 12.13
N THR A 105 1.78 8.14 13.36
CA THR A 105 2.55 8.44 14.57
C THR A 105 3.44 7.27 15.02
N THR A 106 3.31 6.11 14.39
CA THR A 106 4.15 4.93 14.64
C THR A 106 5.62 5.27 14.36
N PRO A 107 6.56 5.01 15.30
CA PRO A 107 7.94 5.47 15.20
C PRO A 107 8.66 5.11 13.89
N ALA A 108 8.43 3.91 13.35
CA ALA A 108 9.05 3.45 12.11
C ALA A 108 8.42 4.01 10.83
N LEU A 109 7.28 4.69 10.94
CA LEU A 109 6.50 5.19 9.80
C LEU A 109 6.31 6.72 9.83
N LYS A 110 6.72 7.38 10.92
CA LYS A 110 6.53 8.83 11.14
C LYS A 110 7.18 9.69 10.06
N ASP A 111 8.31 9.24 9.54
CA ASP A 111 9.09 9.97 8.54
C ASP A 111 8.56 9.76 7.12
N LEU A 112 7.67 8.78 6.93
CA LEU A 112 7.09 8.50 5.62
C LEU A 112 6.08 9.58 5.21
N PRO A 113 6.20 10.13 3.99
CA PRO A 113 5.20 11.03 3.47
C PRO A 113 3.89 10.31 3.22
N THR A 114 2.80 11.04 3.31
CA THR A 114 1.51 10.59 2.78
C THR A 114 1.54 10.67 1.25
N LEU A 115 0.79 9.80 0.58
CA LEU A 115 0.58 9.90 -0.86
C LEU A 115 -0.17 11.20 -1.23
N GLN A 116 -0.95 11.77 -0.31
CA GLN A 116 -1.59 13.08 -0.50
C GLN A 116 -0.58 14.23 -0.55
N GLU A 117 0.37 14.27 0.39
CA GLU A 117 1.50 15.22 0.35
C GLU A 117 2.34 15.04 -0.92
N SER A 118 2.40 13.81 -1.42
CA SER A 118 3.19 13.46 -2.61
C SER A 118 2.45 13.66 -3.94
N GLY A 119 1.27 14.30 -3.92
CA GLY A 119 0.52 14.71 -5.12
C GLY A 119 -0.58 13.74 -5.57
N LEU A 120 -0.76 12.60 -4.92
CA LEU A 120 -1.82 11.63 -5.23
C LEU A 120 -3.06 11.88 -4.35
N LYS A 121 -3.85 12.89 -4.74
CA LYS A 121 -5.14 13.18 -4.13
C LYS A 121 -6.14 12.07 -4.51
N GLY A 122 -6.68 11.33 -3.54
CA GLY A 122 -7.73 10.33 -3.75
C GLY A 122 -7.43 8.92 -3.22
N LEU A 123 -6.17 8.61 -2.91
CA LEU A 123 -5.78 7.40 -2.17
C LEU A 123 -6.07 7.62 -0.67
N LYS A 124 -7.34 7.63 -0.28
CA LYS A 124 -7.72 7.41 1.13
C LYS A 124 -7.79 5.91 1.34
N SER A 125 -6.96 5.35 2.23
CA SER A 125 -7.35 4.12 2.90
C SER A 125 -8.74 4.37 3.52
N PRO A 126 -9.76 3.54 3.28
CA PRO A 126 -11.01 3.61 4.01
C PRO A 126 -10.76 3.04 5.41
N SER A 127 -9.95 3.74 6.21
CA SER A 127 -10.08 3.66 7.67
C SER A 127 -11.35 4.44 8.02
N GLY A 128 -12.51 3.82 7.78
CA GLY A 128 -13.81 4.42 8.10
C GLY A 128 -15.05 3.94 7.34
N THR A 129 -15.00 2.92 6.48
CA THR A 129 -16.25 2.33 5.96
C THR A 129 -16.06 0.84 5.73
N ALA A 130 -16.41 0.05 6.73
CA ALA A 130 -16.74 -1.35 6.50
C ALA A 130 -17.95 -1.37 5.55
N CYS A 131 -17.79 -1.96 4.37
CA CYS A 131 -18.94 -2.33 3.55
C CYS A 131 -19.62 -3.48 4.29
N MET A 132 -20.67 -3.18 5.05
CA MET A 132 -21.49 -4.21 5.69
C MET A 132 -22.21 -5.00 4.59
N PRO A 133 -22.15 -6.34 4.59
CA PRO A 133 -23.05 -7.12 3.77
C PRO A 133 -24.50 -6.86 4.23
N PRO A 134 -25.48 -6.87 3.31
CA PRO A 134 -26.88 -6.64 3.66
C PRO A 134 -27.32 -7.63 4.75
N GLY A 135 -27.68 -7.12 5.94
CA GLY A 135 -28.14 -7.93 7.08
C GLY A 135 -27.14 -8.11 8.23
N ALA A 136 -25.92 -7.56 8.14
CA ALA A 136 -24.99 -7.57 9.27
C ALA A 136 -25.45 -6.62 10.40
N ARG A 137 -25.53 -7.13 11.64
CA ARG A 137 -25.98 -6.36 12.81
C ARG A 137 -24.90 -5.36 13.24
N ARG A 138 -25.28 -4.08 13.45
CA ARG A 138 -24.37 -3.01 13.92
C ARG A 138 -23.68 -3.42 15.23
N PRO A 139 -22.33 -3.36 15.31
CA PRO A 139 -21.63 -3.49 16.57
C PRO A 139 -21.92 -2.28 17.48
N THR A 140 -21.90 -2.50 18.80
CA THR A 140 -22.28 -1.51 19.81
C THR A 140 -21.37 -0.28 19.90
N TRP A 141 -20.23 -0.29 19.21
CA TRP A 141 -19.24 0.80 19.15
C TRP A 141 -19.32 1.65 17.87
N TRP A 142 -20.39 1.52 17.07
CA TRP A 142 -20.55 2.26 15.82
C TRP A 142 -21.23 3.63 16.04
N PRO A 143 -20.59 4.77 15.68
CA PRO A 143 -21.16 6.10 15.88
C PRO A 143 -22.32 6.40 14.92
N ASP A 144 -23.35 7.08 15.42
CA ASP A 144 -24.60 7.39 14.69
C ASP A 144 -24.45 8.39 13.53
N SER A 145 -23.28 9.00 13.37
CA SER A 145 -23.02 10.01 12.35
C SER A 145 -22.63 9.45 10.97
N MET A 146 -22.62 8.13 10.77
CA MET A 146 -22.34 7.53 9.45
C MET A 146 -23.62 7.24 8.67
N PRO A 147 -23.64 7.50 7.35
CA PRO A 147 -24.81 7.26 6.52
C PRO A 147 -25.19 5.77 6.52
N ARG A 148 -26.51 5.55 6.47
CA ARG A 148 -27.16 4.22 6.48
C ARG A 148 -26.77 3.38 5.26
#